data_AF-A0A8C5WWD8-F1
#
_entry.id   AF-A0A8C5WWD8-F1
#
_cell.length_a   1.000
_cell.length_b   1.000
_cell.length_c   1.000
_cell.angle_alpha   90.00
_cell.angle_beta   90.00
_cell.angle_gamma   90.00
#
_symmetry.space_group_name_H-M   'P 1'
#
loop_
_entity.id
_entity.type
_entity.pdbx_description
1 polymer ?
#
loop_
_entity_poly.entity_id
_entity_poly.type
_entity_poly.pdbx_seq_one_letter_code
_entity_poly.pdbx_strand_id
1 'polypeptide(L)'
;MAPILLTLSLSFNFWDIRGVQYTCRLYGTEKSHLCLNVCFLLLSQLHCVLSSSNFTQQPHLAGTEENLHLAEQIQANWKAFGLDSVQLTPYEVLLSYPNETSPNYISFIDERGQEIFNTSLSEPVPAGYDTVEDIVPPYSAFSARGEPEGDLVYVNYGRIEDFHRLEREMGINCSGKIVIVRYGKIFRGNKVKNAYLAGAKGLILYSDPADSCAPGVQPYPDGWNLPGGGAQRGNVLLLDGAGDPLTPGYPAKEYAYRLKEAQSAANLNIPVHPIGYHDAEKLLKEMGGAPAPDDSWKGQLSVPYNVGPGFTGTSSKRKIRMHIYSFKQVRRIYNVIGILRGETEPDRYVILGGHRDSWVFGGIDPQSGAAVVHEVVRIFGKLKQEGWRPRRTVIFASWDAEEFGLMGSTEWAEENVKILQERAVAYINADSSIEGKTHLSFLKWAHFITSGISGSDKMGLFSLQRLFSSLWEAEKGLKPAENQL
;
A
#
# COMPACT_ATOMS: atom_id res chain seq x y z
N MET A 1 13.76 37.13 -45.50
CA MET A 1 13.89 35.86 -44.75
C MET A 1 12.90 35.90 -43.60
N ALA A 2 11.83 35.11 -43.67
CA ALA A 2 10.84 34.98 -42.61
C ALA A 2 11.25 33.82 -41.68
N PRO A 3 11.10 33.95 -40.34
CA PRO A 3 11.32 32.83 -39.44
C PRO A 3 10.12 31.88 -39.48
N ILE A 4 10.42 30.59 -39.63
CA ILE A 4 9.46 29.49 -39.63
C ILE A 4 9.00 29.26 -38.18
N LEU A 5 7.71 29.48 -37.89
CA LEU A 5 7.06 29.07 -36.65
C LEU A 5 6.68 27.58 -36.77
N LEU A 6 7.38 26.69 -36.06
CA LEU A 6 6.93 25.32 -35.88
C LEU A 6 5.79 25.30 -34.85
N THR A 7 4.58 24.98 -35.30
CA THR A 7 3.42 24.71 -34.44
C THR A 7 3.45 23.24 -34.04
N LEU A 8 3.68 22.95 -32.75
CA LEU A 8 3.52 21.60 -32.19
C LEU A 8 2.07 21.40 -31.75
N SER A 9 1.35 20.50 -32.43
CA SER A 9 0.01 20.06 -32.04
C SER A 9 0.12 18.78 -31.22
N LEU A 10 -0.30 18.81 -29.95
CA LEU A 10 -0.52 17.61 -29.14
C LEU A 10 -2.02 17.31 -29.13
N SER A 11 -2.37 16.12 -29.61
CA SER A 11 -3.75 15.63 -29.63
C SER A 11 -3.88 14.51 -28.60
N PHE A 12 -4.80 14.66 -27.64
CA PHE A 12 -5.15 13.59 -26.71
C PHE A 12 -6.54 13.06 -27.04
N ASN A 13 -6.66 11.76 -27.20
CA ASN A 13 -7.93 11.08 -27.44
C ASN A 13 -8.44 10.51 -26.12
N PHE A 14 -9.65 10.91 -25.73
CA PHE A 14 -10.35 10.38 -24.57
C PHE A 14 -11.63 9.68 -25.02
N TRP A 15 -12.04 8.66 -24.28
CA TRP A 15 -13.28 7.92 -24.53
C TRP A 15 -14.13 7.96 -23.26
N ASP A 16 -15.41 8.31 -23.40
CA ASP A 16 -16.39 8.23 -22.32
C ASP A 16 -16.92 6.79 -22.16
N ILE A 17 -17.53 6.50 -21.01
CA ILE A 17 -18.20 5.22 -20.66
C ILE A 17 -19.29 4.79 -21.65
N ARG A 18 -19.68 5.66 -22.58
CA ARG A 18 -20.59 5.36 -23.71
C ARG A 18 -19.88 5.09 -25.04
N GLY A 19 -18.55 5.00 -25.07
CA GLY A 19 -17.78 4.74 -26.28
C GLY A 19 -17.69 5.92 -27.26
N VAL A 20 -17.94 7.14 -26.80
CA VAL A 20 -17.81 8.35 -27.62
C VAL A 20 -16.38 8.86 -27.54
N GLN A 21 -15.72 8.99 -28.70
CA GLN A 21 -14.38 9.54 -28.82
C GLN A 21 -14.40 11.07 -28.75
N TYR A 22 -13.68 11.63 -27.79
CA TYR A 22 -13.43 13.06 -27.68
C TYR A 22 -11.98 13.34 -28.07
N THR A 23 -11.81 14.13 -29.12
CA THR A 23 -10.49 14.62 -29.53
C THR A 23 -10.26 15.98 -28.87
N CYS A 24 -9.38 16.04 -27.88
CA CYS A 24 -8.92 17.32 -27.34
C CYS A 24 -7.79 17.83 -28.23
N ARG A 25 -8.08 18.83 -29.08
CA ARG A 25 -7.07 19.58 -29.83
C ARG A 25 -6.73 20.85 -29.08
N LEU A 26 -5.51 20.91 -28.55
CA LEU A 26 -4.97 22.15 -28.01
C LEU A 26 -4.53 23.05 -29.18
N TYR A 27 -5.39 23.97 -29.57
CA TYR A 27 -5.00 25.08 -30.44
C TYR A 27 -4.45 26.22 -29.59
N GLY A 28 -3.24 26.67 -29.92
CA GLY A 28 -2.56 27.75 -29.22
C GLY A 28 -3.34 29.06 -29.32
N THR A 29 -4.00 29.41 -28.22
CA THR A 29 -4.33 30.78 -27.78
C THR A 29 -4.18 30.80 -26.26
N GLU A 30 -4.02 31.99 -25.67
CA GLU A 30 -3.65 32.38 -24.27
C GLU A 30 -3.74 31.34 -23.13
N LYS A 31 -4.65 30.36 -23.17
CA LYS A 31 -4.74 29.23 -22.22
C LYS A 31 -3.54 28.27 -22.23
N SER A 32 -2.73 28.24 -23.30
CA SER A 32 -1.48 27.46 -23.33
C SER A 32 -0.41 27.97 -22.36
N HIS A 33 -0.44 29.27 -22.02
CA HIS A 33 0.46 29.83 -21.01
C HIS A 33 0.11 29.36 -19.60
N LEU A 34 -1.17 29.12 -19.29
CA LEU A 34 -1.60 28.63 -17.98
C LEU A 34 -1.12 27.19 -17.73
N CYS A 35 -1.23 26.30 -18.73
CA CYS A 35 -0.81 24.91 -18.60
C CYS A 35 0.71 24.76 -18.48
N LEU A 36 1.49 25.52 -19.26
CA LEU A 36 2.95 25.54 -19.17
C LEU A 36 3.43 26.17 -17.86
N ASN A 37 2.78 27.24 -17.37
CA ASN A 37 3.10 27.84 -16.07
C ASN A 37 2.77 26.91 -14.91
N VAL A 38 1.66 26.16 -14.96
CA VAL A 38 1.31 25.15 -13.94
C VAL A 38 2.34 24.02 -13.92
N CYS A 39 2.75 23.50 -15.07
CA CYS A 39 3.81 22.48 -15.13
C CYS A 39 5.17 23.00 -14.64
N PHE A 40 5.56 24.24 -14.98
CA PHE A 40 6.80 24.86 -14.50
C PHE A 40 6.77 25.15 -12.98
N LEU A 41 5.63 25.62 -12.45
CA LEU A 41 5.43 25.85 -11.02
C LEU A 41 5.51 24.52 -10.24
N LEU A 42 4.83 23.47 -10.72
CA LEU A 42 4.88 22.14 -10.10
C LEU A 42 6.31 21.58 -10.02
N LEU A 43 7.07 21.66 -11.12
CA LEU A 43 8.44 21.08 -11.19
C LEU A 43 9.47 21.86 -10.37
N SER A 44 9.36 23.19 -10.30
CA SER A 44 10.30 24.02 -9.54
C SER A 44 10.12 23.95 -8.02
N GLN A 45 8.95 23.52 -7.53
CA GLN A 45 8.59 23.63 -6.10
C GLN A 45 8.40 22.30 -5.38
N LEU A 46 8.32 21.15 -6.05
CA LEU A 46 8.19 19.83 -5.40
C LEU A 46 9.32 19.52 -4.40
N HIS A 47 10.57 19.85 -4.75
CA HIS A 47 11.70 19.71 -3.83
C HIS A 47 11.57 20.65 -2.62
N CYS A 48 11.00 21.85 -2.84
CA CYS A 48 10.75 22.82 -1.79
C CYS A 48 9.62 22.36 -0.89
N VAL A 49 8.52 21.80 -1.40
CA VAL A 49 7.40 21.29 -0.58
C VAL A 49 7.84 20.09 0.26
N LEU A 50 8.57 19.12 -0.31
CA LEU A 50 9.11 18.00 0.49
C LEU A 50 10.11 18.47 1.55
N SER A 51 10.96 19.46 1.22
CA SER A 51 11.98 19.98 2.15
C SER A 51 11.46 21.02 3.16
N SER A 52 10.38 21.75 2.84
CA SER A 52 9.86 22.86 3.67
C SER A 52 8.60 22.52 4.44
N SER A 53 7.87 21.46 4.06
CA SER A 53 6.57 21.12 4.69
C SER A 53 6.67 20.16 5.87
N ASN A 54 7.87 19.73 6.28
CA ASN A 54 8.08 18.85 7.45
C ASN A 54 7.48 17.42 7.31
N PHE A 55 7.05 17.03 6.11
CA PHE A 55 6.28 15.80 5.90
C PHE A 55 7.04 14.50 6.21
N THR A 56 8.37 14.50 6.17
CA THR A 56 9.20 13.30 6.29
C THR A 56 10.22 13.35 7.44
N GLN A 57 10.11 14.33 8.36
CA GLN A 57 11.07 14.46 9.46
C GLN A 57 10.71 13.58 10.65
N GLN A 58 9.41 13.37 10.89
CA GLN A 58 8.91 12.58 12.01
C GLN A 58 8.08 11.38 11.53
N PRO A 59 8.05 10.27 12.29
CA PRO A 59 7.15 9.19 11.99
C PRO A 59 5.69 9.60 12.18
N HIS A 60 4.84 9.36 11.18
CA HIS A 60 3.44 9.79 11.20
C HIS A 60 2.51 8.60 10.92
N LEU A 61 2.60 7.58 11.79
CA LEU A 61 1.74 6.40 11.77
C LEU A 61 0.27 6.77 12.02
N ALA A 62 -0.65 6.06 11.36
CA ALA A 62 -2.08 6.33 11.54
C ALA A 62 -2.50 6.25 13.02
N GLY A 63 -3.37 7.17 13.44
CA GLY A 63 -3.88 7.22 14.82
C GLY A 63 -2.84 7.59 15.89
N THR A 64 -1.69 8.17 15.53
CA THR A 64 -0.75 8.80 16.47
C THR A 64 -0.97 10.32 16.57
N GLU A 65 -0.41 10.93 17.62
CA GLU A 65 -0.47 12.39 17.81
C GLU A 65 0.24 13.15 16.69
N GLU A 66 1.39 12.65 16.22
CA GLU A 66 2.14 13.32 15.14
C GLU A 66 1.39 13.32 13.81
N ASN A 67 0.68 12.23 13.48
CA ASN A 67 -0.15 12.21 12.27
C ASN A 67 -1.39 13.14 12.39
N LEU A 68 -1.90 13.38 13.60
CA LEU A 68 -2.92 14.41 13.84
C LEU A 68 -2.33 15.82 13.68
N HIS A 69 -1.16 16.10 14.24
CA HIS A 69 -0.47 17.38 14.04
C HIS A 69 -0.26 17.68 12.55
N LEU A 70 0.17 16.68 11.78
CA LEU A 70 0.32 16.82 10.34
C LEU A 70 -1.02 17.09 9.63
N ALA A 71 -2.10 16.45 10.06
CA ALA A 71 -3.45 16.72 9.54
C ALA A 71 -3.91 18.16 9.84
N GLU A 72 -3.64 18.67 11.04
CA GLU A 72 -3.94 20.04 11.44
C GLU A 72 -3.10 21.06 10.66
N GLN A 73 -1.81 20.76 10.43
CA GLN A 73 -0.94 21.58 9.59
C GLN A 73 -1.46 21.65 8.15
N ILE A 74 -1.81 20.51 7.53
CA ILE A 74 -2.40 20.48 6.19
C ILE A 74 -3.71 21.27 6.16
N GLN A 75 -4.57 21.11 7.18
CA GLN A 75 -5.82 21.86 7.29
C GLN A 75 -5.56 23.38 7.32
N ALA A 76 -4.62 23.83 8.14
CA ALA A 76 -4.25 25.25 8.26
C ALA A 76 -3.69 25.80 6.95
N ASN A 77 -2.78 25.07 6.31
CA ASN A 77 -2.19 25.45 5.03
C ASN A 77 -3.25 25.55 3.93
N TRP A 78 -4.15 24.57 3.82
CA TRP A 78 -5.20 24.58 2.80
C TRP A 78 -6.21 25.72 3.01
N LYS A 79 -6.50 26.09 4.26
CA LYS A 79 -7.27 27.31 4.57
C LYS A 79 -6.54 28.56 4.11
N ALA A 80 -5.24 28.67 4.42
CA ALA A 80 -4.41 29.80 4.03
C ALA A 80 -4.23 29.92 2.50
N PHE A 81 -4.18 28.80 1.78
CA PHE A 81 -4.17 28.79 0.31
C PHE A 81 -5.49 29.30 -0.29
N GLY A 82 -6.57 29.29 0.48
CA GLY A 82 -7.83 29.92 0.09
C GLY A 82 -8.88 28.95 -0.43
N LEU A 83 -8.86 27.67 -0.06
CA LEU A 83 -10.01 26.79 -0.28
C LEU A 83 -11.28 27.35 0.39
N ASP A 84 -12.47 27.08 -0.15
CA ASP A 84 -13.72 27.63 0.40
C ASP A 84 -14.10 27.01 1.75
N SER A 85 -13.79 25.73 1.94
CA SER A 85 -13.94 25.04 3.21
C SER A 85 -12.85 23.99 3.37
N VAL A 86 -12.33 23.84 4.59
CA VAL A 86 -11.41 22.77 4.95
C VAL A 86 -11.76 22.26 6.34
N GLN A 87 -11.99 20.96 6.47
CA GLN A 87 -12.39 20.34 7.72
C GLN A 87 -11.63 19.04 7.99
N LEU A 88 -11.42 18.74 9.27
CA LEU A 88 -11.03 17.39 9.68
C LEU A 88 -12.31 16.55 9.79
N THR A 89 -12.28 15.36 9.22
CA THR A 89 -13.38 14.40 9.27
C THR A 89 -12.93 13.17 10.07
N PRO A 90 -13.35 13.03 11.33
CA PRO A 90 -12.89 11.95 12.19
C PRO A 90 -13.71 10.66 12.02
N TYR A 91 -13.02 9.53 12.16
CA TYR A 91 -13.60 8.19 12.30
C TYR A 91 -12.87 7.44 13.42
N GLU A 92 -13.55 6.47 14.03
CA GLU A 92 -13.01 5.65 15.11
C GLU A 92 -12.92 4.18 14.67
N VAL A 93 -11.78 3.85 14.08
CA VAL A 93 -11.52 2.59 13.37
C VAL A 93 -10.62 1.67 14.18
N LEU A 94 -10.69 0.36 13.93
CA LEU A 94 -9.79 -0.61 14.53
C LEU A 94 -8.41 -0.53 13.89
N LEU A 95 -7.40 -0.13 14.67
CA LEU A 95 -5.99 -0.17 14.28
C LEU A 95 -5.24 -1.26 15.07
N SER A 96 -3.96 -1.46 14.77
CA SER A 96 -3.11 -2.45 15.45
C SER A 96 -1.72 -1.88 15.67
N TYR A 97 -1.06 -2.23 16.79
CA TYR A 97 0.29 -1.76 17.12
C TYR A 97 1.10 -2.85 17.80
N PRO A 98 2.44 -2.86 17.68
CA PRO A 98 3.29 -3.69 18.51
C PRO A 98 3.25 -3.25 19.98
N ASN A 99 3.53 -4.15 20.91
CA ASN A 99 3.63 -3.82 22.33
C ASN A 99 5.07 -3.39 22.65
N GLU A 100 5.24 -2.18 23.19
CA GLU A 100 6.56 -1.63 23.54
C GLU A 100 7.26 -2.40 24.66
N THR A 101 6.50 -2.87 25.65
CA THR A 101 7.04 -3.63 26.79
C THR A 101 7.28 -5.11 26.47
N SER A 102 6.68 -5.62 25.39
CA SER A 102 6.81 -7.01 24.95
C SER A 102 7.04 -7.03 23.45
N PRO A 103 8.30 -6.81 23.00
CA PRO A 103 8.60 -6.66 21.58
C PRO A 103 8.35 -7.96 20.82
N ASN A 104 8.03 -7.82 19.55
CA ASN A 104 7.88 -8.95 18.65
C ASN A 104 9.25 -9.44 18.17
N TYR A 105 9.46 -10.76 18.14
CA TYR A 105 10.66 -11.35 17.54
C TYR A 105 10.45 -12.83 17.21
N ILE A 106 11.42 -13.42 16.53
CA ILE A 106 11.47 -14.85 16.21
C ILE A 106 12.75 -15.42 16.78
N SER A 107 12.68 -16.62 17.37
CA SER A 107 13.82 -17.28 17.97
C SER A 107 14.03 -18.71 17.43
N PHE A 108 15.30 -19.11 17.38
CA PHE A 108 15.69 -20.51 17.32
C PHE A 108 15.70 -21.06 18.74
N ILE A 109 14.99 -22.15 18.98
CA ILE A 109 15.01 -22.87 20.25
C ILE A 109 15.68 -24.24 20.11
N ASP A 110 16.42 -24.64 21.13
CA ASP A 110 16.99 -25.98 21.23
C ASP A 110 15.97 -27.02 21.78
N GLU A 111 16.40 -28.25 21.97
CA GLU A 111 15.59 -29.34 22.55
C GLU A 111 15.09 -29.05 23.97
N ARG A 112 15.77 -28.17 24.70
CA ARG A 112 15.44 -27.78 26.07
C ARG A 112 14.57 -26.53 26.09
N GLY A 113 14.25 -25.96 24.93
CA GLY A 113 13.47 -24.73 24.79
C GLY A 113 14.28 -23.45 25.03
N GLN A 114 15.61 -23.54 25.06
CA GLN A 114 16.50 -22.39 25.22
C GLN A 114 16.68 -21.66 23.89
N GLU A 115 16.58 -20.34 23.92
CA GLU A 115 16.81 -19.47 22.75
C GLU A 115 18.30 -19.43 22.39
N ILE A 116 18.63 -19.76 21.13
CA ILE A 116 19.99 -19.78 20.59
C ILE A 116 20.28 -18.53 19.76
N PHE A 117 19.25 -18.02 19.10
CA PHE A 117 19.31 -16.86 18.22
C PHE A 117 17.95 -16.17 18.22
N ASN A 118 17.96 -14.84 18.28
CA ASN A 118 16.78 -14.00 18.19
C ASN A 118 16.95 -13.03 17.01
N THR A 119 15.88 -12.80 16.27
CA THR A 119 15.85 -11.79 15.20
C THR A 119 15.96 -10.38 15.78
N SER A 120 16.35 -9.43 14.92
CA SER A 120 16.39 -8.01 15.28
C SER A 120 15.02 -7.52 15.76
N LEU A 121 15.02 -6.67 16.79
CA LEU A 121 13.81 -6.06 17.33
C LEU A 121 13.37 -4.82 16.53
N SER A 122 14.30 -4.18 15.83
CA SER A 122 14.10 -2.98 15.03
C SER A 122 15.10 -2.90 13.88
N GLU A 123 14.81 -2.08 12.86
CA GLU A 123 15.81 -1.71 11.87
C GLU A 123 16.93 -0.85 12.44
N PRO A 124 18.11 -0.86 11.81
CA PRO A 124 19.08 0.22 11.98
C PRO A 124 18.45 1.57 11.63
N VAL A 125 18.61 2.55 12.53
CA VAL A 125 18.13 3.91 12.30
C VAL A 125 18.89 4.54 11.12
N PRO A 126 18.19 5.12 10.13
CA PRO A 126 18.83 5.83 9.03
C PRO A 126 19.67 7.02 9.50
N ALA A 127 20.81 7.27 8.83
CA ALA A 127 21.64 8.43 9.13
C ALA A 127 20.84 9.74 9.03
N GLY A 128 20.99 10.63 10.02
CA GLY A 128 20.26 11.90 10.09
C GLY A 128 18.94 11.83 10.87
N TYR A 129 18.54 10.63 11.31
CA TYR A 129 17.37 10.39 12.15
C TYR A 129 17.75 9.88 13.55
N ASP A 130 19.00 10.04 13.95
CA ASP A 130 19.57 9.51 15.20
C ASP A 130 18.87 10.02 16.47
N THR A 131 18.19 11.16 16.39
CA THR A 131 17.44 11.78 17.49
C THR A 131 15.93 11.53 17.41
N VAL A 132 15.46 10.80 16.41
CA VAL A 132 14.03 10.50 16.26
C VAL A 132 13.66 9.33 17.16
N GLU A 133 12.71 9.61 18.04
CA GLU A 133 12.06 8.63 18.89
C GLU A 133 10.79 8.10 18.19
N ASP A 134 10.11 7.11 18.76
CA ASP A 134 8.81 6.59 18.26
C ASP A 134 8.79 5.93 16.87
N ILE A 135 9.94 5.46 16.37
CA ILE A 135 9.97 4.57 15.20
C ILE A 135 9.34 3.22 15.59
N VAL A 136 8.12 2.98 15.12
CA VAL A 136 7.42 1.70 15.35
C VAL A 136 8.27 0.53 14.82
N PRO A 137 8.55 -0.53 15.59
CA PRO A 137 9.35 -1.67 15.11
C PRO A 137 8.64 -2.44 13.99
N PRO A 138 9.35 -3.29 13.22
CA PRO A 138 8.72 -4.14 12.22
C PRO A 138 7.62 -5.01 12.81
N TYR A 139 6.45 -4.99 12.18
CA TYR A 139 5.36 -5.89 12.53
C TYR A 139 4.39 -6.03 11.37
N SER A 140 3.58 -7.09 11.41
CA SER A 140 2.44 -7.26 10.54
C SER A 140 1.18 -6.80 11.28
N ALA A 141 0.61 -5.67 10.88
CA ALA A 141 -0.57 -5.14 11.55
C ALA A 141 -1.75 -6.11 11.43
N PHE A 142 -2.49 -6.25 12.53
CA PHE A 142 -3.58 -7.21 12.73
C PHE A 142 -3.16 -8.69 12.81
N SER A 143 -1.86 -8.98 12.93
CA SER A 143 -1.39 -10.32 13.30
C SER A 143 -2.07 -10.81 14.58
N ALA A 144 -2.36 -12.11 14.64
CA ALA A 144 -2.78 -12.72 15.89
C ALA A 144 -1.64 -12.71 16.93
N ARG A 145 -2.02 -12.53 18.20
CA ARG A 145 -1.11 -12.67 19.33
C ARG A 145 -0.84 -14.16 19.57
N GLY A 146 0.40 -14.52 19.85
CA GLY A 146 0.74 -15.88 20.26
C GLY A 146 2.22 -16.20 20.18
N GLU A 147 2.56 -17.34 20.77
CA GLU A 147 3.91 -17.90 20.79
C GLU A 147 3.98 -19.30 20.17
N PRO A 148 3.67 -19.45 18.86
CA PRO A 148 3.69 -20.76 18.24
C PRO A 148 5.13 -21.27 18.12
N GLU A 149 5.27 -22.58 18.33
CA GLU A 149 6.50 -23.33 18.08
C GLU A 149 6.28 -24.37 17.01
N GLY A 150 7.26 -24.55 16.14
CA GLY A 150 7.20 -25.58 15.11
C GLY A 150 8.44 -25.68 14.26
N ASP A 151 8.49 -26.74 13.45
CA ASP A 151 9.49 -26.86 12.41
C ASP A 151 9.18 -25.84 11.30
N LEU A 152 10.24 -25.34 10.68
CA LEU A 152 10.16 -24.34 9.62
C LEU A 152 9.94 -25.02 8.26
N VAL A 153 9.07 -24.44 7.42
CA VAL A 153 8.87 -24.85 6.03
C VAL A 153 8.96 -23.61 5.12
N TYR A 154 9.80 -23.65 4.10
CA TYR A 154 9.90 -22.58 3.11
C TYR A 154 8.84 -22.76 2.02
N VAL A 155 8.06 -21.71 1.72
CA VAL A 155 6.90 -21.79 0.81
C VAL A 155 6.97 -20.74 -0.29
N ASN A 156 8.16 -20.44 -0.81
CA ASN A 156 8.34 -19.51 -1.93
C ASN A 156 7.60 -18.17 -1.69
N TYR A 157 6.67 -17.79 -2.58
CA TYR A 157 5.85 -16.57 -2.45
C TYR A 157 4.52 -16.80 -1.72
N GLY A 158 4.25 -17.99 -1.18
CA GLY A 158 3.03 -18.29 -0.43
C GLY A 158 1.76 -18.22 -1.28
N ARG A 159 1.87 -18.44 -2.59
CA ARG A 159 0.73 -18.50 -3.51
C ARG A 159 0.02 -19.85 -3.37
N ILE A 160 -1.21 -19.93 -3.86
CA ILE A 160 -2.00 -21.17 -3.77
C ILE A 160 -1.26 -22.31 -4.49
N GLU A 161 -0.65 -22.03 -5.63
CA GLU A 161 0.18 -22.99 -6.37
C GLU A 161 1.42 -23.44 -5.59
N ASP A 162 2.02 -22.58 -4.76
CA ASP A 162 3.19 -22.93 -3.96
C ASP A 162 2.79 -23.96 -2.88
N PHE A 163 1.66 -23.73 -2.19
CA PHE A 163 1.12 -24.69 -1.21
C PHE A 163 0.65 -25.99 -1.84
N HIS A 164 -0.01 -25.94 -3.01
CA HIS A 164 -0.42 -27.16 -3.72
C HIS A 164 0.78 -28.00 -4.15
N ARG A 165 1.87 -27.36 -4.56
CA ARG A 165 3.10 -28.05 -4.93
C ARG A 165 3.73 -28.77 -3.74
N LEU A 166 3.80 -28.11 -2.58
CA LEU A 166 4.28 -28.74 -1.35
C LEU A 166 3.47 -29.98 -1.00
N GLU A 167 2.15 -29.87 -0.99
CA GLU A 167 1.26 -30.95 -0.58
C GLU A 167 1.22 -32.10 -1.59
N ARG A 168 1.04 -31.78 -2.88
CA ARG A 168 0.71 -32.78 -3.92
C ARG A 168 1.92 -33.35 -4.62
N GLU A 169 2.98 -32.57 -4.81
CA GLU A 169 4.18 -32.99 -5.55
C GLU A 169 5.32 -33.40 -4.60
N MET A 170 5.47 -32.69 -3.47
CA MET A 170 6.58 -32.92 -2.53
C MET A 170 6.18 -33.75 -1.30
N GLY A 171 4.88 -33.97 -1.07
CA GLY A 171 4.38 -34.70 0.11
C GLY A 171 4.63 -33.98 1.44
N ILE A 172 4.80 -32.65 1.43
CA ILE A 172 5.09 -31.83 2.60
C ILE A 172 3.78 -31.24 3.14
N ASN A 173 3.50 -31.53 4.42
CA ASN A 173 2.33 -31.02 5.13
C ASN A 173 2.70 -29.82 6.03
N CYS A 174 2.10 -28.65 5.76
CA CYS A 174 2.30 -27.42 6.53
C CYS A 174 1.49 -27.38 7.85
N SER A 175 0.61 -28.35 8.09
CA SER A 175 -0.20 -28.41 9.29
C SER A 175 0.65 -28.48 10.57
N GLY A 176 0.42 -27.54 11.48
CA GLY A 176 1.17 -27.44 12.73
C GLY A 176 2.60 -26.91 12.59
N LYS A 177 2.99 -26.40 11.42
CA LYS A 177 4.34 -25.88 11.13
C LYS A 177 4.35 -24.35 11.12
N ILE A 178 5.55 -23.78 11.24
CA ILE A 178 5.79 -22.37 10.94
C ILE A 178 6.26 -22.29 9.50
N VAL A 179 5.62 -21.44 8.70
CA VAL A 179 5.99 -21.26 7.30
C VAL A 179 6.77 -19.97 7.13
N ILE A 180 7.79 -19.97 6.27
CA ILE A 180 8.53 -18.77 5.86
C ILE A 180 8.32 -18.52 4.37
N VAL A 181 7.94 -17.30 4.04
CA VAL A 181 7.50 -16.86 2.72
C VAL A 181 8.18 -15.55 2.35
N ARG A 182 8.65 -15.43 1.11
CA ARG A 182 9.14 -14.15 0.59
C ARG A 182 8.00 -13.23 0.16
N TYR A 183 8.19 -11.93 0.36
CA TYR A 183 7.33 -10.88 -0.20
C TYR A 183 7.33 -10.91 -1.74
N GLY A 184 6.34 -10.25 -2.35
CA GLY A 184 6.16 -10.16 -3.80
C GLY A 184 5.08 -11.09 -4.39
N LYS A 185 4.82 -10.92 -5.68
CA LYS A 185 3.81 -11.62 -6.53
C LYS A 185 2.34 -11.42 -6.14
N ILE A 186 1.98 -11.62 -4.88
CA ILE A 186 0.62 -11.47 -4.36
C ILE A 186 0.62 -10.60 -3.10
N PHE A 187 -0.52 -10.00 -2.79
CA PHE A 187 -0.71 -9.22 -1.57
C PHE A 187 -0.49 -10.08 -0.31
N ARG A 188 0.10 -9.48 0.73
CA ARG A 188 0.55 -10.19 1.93
C ARG A 188 -0.59 -10.85 2.72
N GLY A 189 -1.78 -10.24 2.75
CA GLY A 189 -2.97 -10.86 3.34
C GLY A 189 -3.35 -12.19 2.66
N ASN A 190 -3.16 -12.32 1.34
CA ASN A 190 -3.41 -13.59 0.64
C ASN A 190 -2.42 -14.67 1.05
N LYS A 191 -1.15 -14.32 1.27
CA LYS A 191 -0.13 -15.26 1.79
C LYS A 191 -0.56 -15.82 3.15
N VAL A 192 -1.06 -14.95 4.03
CA VAL A 192 -1.57 -15.30 5.37
C VAL A 192 -2.78 -16.23 5.28
N LYS A 193 -3.76 -15.90 4.42
CA LYS A 193 -4.92 -16.77 4.17
C LYS A 193 -4.51 -18.14 3.67
N ASN A 194 -3.59 -18.21 2.70
CA ASN A 194 -3.14 -19.48 2.15
C ASN A 194 -2.40 -20.32 3.19
N ALA A 195 -1.53 -19.70 4.00
CA ALA A 195 -0.84 -20.35 5.11
C ALA A 195 -1.82 -20.88 6.16
N TYR A 196 -2.83 -20.08 6.52
CA TYR A 196 -3.90 -20.47 7.44
C TYR A 196 -4.69 -21.68 6.91
N LEU A 197 -5.09 -21.65 5.64
CA LEU A 197 -5.80 -22.76 4.99
C LEU A 197 -4.93 -24.04 4.88
N ALA A 198 -3.62 -23.89 4.74
CA ALA A 198 -2.66 -25.00 4.77
C ALA A 198 -2.39 -25.55 6.19
N GLY A 199 -3.03 -24.98 7.23
CA GLY A 199 -2.90 -25.43 8.62
C GLY A 199 -1.65 -24.92 9.34
N ALA A 200 -0.95 -23.92 8.79
CA ALA A 200 0.22 -23.34 9.46
C ALA A 200 -0.16 -22.71 10.81
N LYS A 201 0.75 -22.79 11.78
CA LYS A 201 0.60 -22.18 13.11
C LYS A 201 1.24 -20.81 13.23
N GLY A 202 2.08 -20.42 12.28
CA GLY A 202 2.71 -19.11 12.21
C GLY A 202 3.28 -18.85 10.82
N LEU A 203 3.38 -17.58 10.44
CA LEU A 203 3.94 -17.15 9.15
C LEU A 203 5.03 -16.10 9.34
N ILE A 204 6.18 -16.36 8.73
CA ILE A 204 7.31 -15.43 8.65
C ILE A 204 7.33 -14.85 7.24
N LEU A 205 7.35 -13.52 7.14
CA LEU A 205 7.50 -12.81 5.87
C LEU A 205 8.90 -12.20 5.79
N TYR A 206 9.56 -12.29 4.64
CA TYR A 206 10.86 -11.63 4.45
C TYR A 206 11.03 -11.08 3.04
N SER A 207 11.87 -10.07 2.88
CA SER A 207 12.15 -9.44 1.58
C SER A 207 13.40 -10.06 0.95
N ASP A 208 13.24 -11.04 0.06
CA ASP A 208 14.38 -11.68 -0.60
C ASP A 208 15.08 -10.69 -1.56
N PRO A 209 16.43 -10.58 -1.55
CA PRO A 209 17.15 -9.69 -2.45
C PRO A 209 16.86 -9.91 -3.93
N ALA A 210 16.41 -11.10 -4.32
CA ALA A 210 15.96 -11.38 -5.69
C ALA A 210 14.80 -10.48 -6.15
N ASP A 211 13.97 -10.02 -5.21
CA ASP A 211 12.78 -9.21 -5.47
C ASP A 211 12.93 -7.76 -4.97
N SER A 212 13.79 -7.53 -3.98
CA SER A 212 13.91 -6.22 -3.31
C SER A 212 15.21 -5.47 -3.59
N CYS A 213 16.15 -6.05 -4.34
CA CYS A 213 17.44 -5.43 -4.64
C CYS A 213 17.73 -5.40 -6.14
N ALA A 214 17.97 -4.20 -6.67
CA ALA A 214 18.40 -4.00 -8.04
C ALA A 214 19.87 -4.43 -8.23
N PRO A 215 20.21 -5.10 -9.35
CA PRO A 215 21.57 -5.53 -9.61
C PRO A 215 22.57 -4.36 -9.67
N GLY A 216 23.71 -4.51 -8.99
CA GLY A 216 24.80 -3.52 -9.03
C GLY A 216 24.59 -2.24 -8.23
N VAL A 217 23.53 -2.18 -7.42
CA VAL A 217 23.21 -1.02 -6.57
C VAL A 217 23.55 -1.33 -5.11
N GLN A 218 24.18 -0.39 -4.41
CA GLN A 218 24.48 -0.55 -2.99
C GLN A 218 23.22 -0.42 -2.12
N PRO A 219 23.14 -1.12 -0.98
CA PRO A 219 22.09 -0.87 0.00
C PRO A 219 22.14 0.56 0.55
N TYR A 220 21.00 1.06 1.03
CA TYR A 220 20.96 2.31 1.79
C TYR A 220 21.90 2.23 3.02
N PRO A 221 22.70 3.28 3.32
CA PRO A 221 22.62 4.66 2.81
C PRO A 221 23.40 4.97 1.53
N ASP A 222 24.33 4.10 1.12
CA ASP A 222 25.23 4.38 -0.01
C ASP A 222 24.58 4.14 -1.39
N GLY A 223 23.41 3.51 -1.40
CA GLY A 223 22.52 3.41 -2.56
C GLY A 223 21.06 3.30 -2.16
N TRP A 224 20.22 2.79 -3.08
CA TRP A 224 18.77 2.73 -2.89
C TRP A 224 18.23 1.31 -2.75
N ASN A 225 19.10 0.30 -2.68
CA ASN A 225 18.67 -1.06 -2.37
C ASN A 225 18.29 -1.21 -0.90
N LEU A 226 17.42 -2.17 -0.63
CA LEU A 226 17.02 -2.53 0.72
C LEU A 226 18.26 -2.98 1.53
N PRO A 227 18.54 -2.40 2.71
CA PRO A 227 19.55 -2.92 3.63
C PRO A 227 19.08 -4.24 4.27
N GLY A 228 20.03 -5.10 4.65
CA GLY A 228 19.68 -6.46 5.11
C GLY A 228 19.00 -6.56 6.46
N GLY A 229 19.08 -5.52 7.28
CA GLY A 229 18.26 -5.37 8.48
C GLY A 229 16.86 -4.82 8.21
N GLY A 230 16.59 -4.30 7.00
CA GLY A 230 15.32 -3.68 6.64
C GLY A 230 14.19 -4.68 6.49
N ALA A 231 13.09 -4.49 7.23
CA ALA A 231 11.92 -5.35 7.20
C ALA A 231 10.69 -4.59 6.69
N GLN A 232 9.96 -5.19 5.75
CA GLN A 232 8.76 -4.56 5.21
C GLN A 232 7.58 -4.74 6.18
N ARG A 233 7.12 -3.63 6.79
CA ARG A 233 5.84 -3.53 7.51
C ARG A 233 4.65 -3.66 6.54
N GLY A 234 3.46 -3.85 7.10
CA GLY A 234 2.24 -3.90 6.32
C GLY A 234 1.09 -4.56 7.08
N ASN A 235 -0.13 -4.17 6.76
CA ASN A 235 -1.32 -4.86 7.26
C ASN A 235 -1.48 -6.23 6.56
N VAL A 236 -2.02 -7.20 7.32
CA VAL A 236 -2.32 -8.54 6.81
C VAL A 236 -3.81 -8.84 6.72
N LEU A 237 -4.65 -7.81 6.81
CA LEU A 237 -6.09 -7.98 6.68
C LEU A 237 -6.47 -8.35 5.25
N LEU A 238 -7.53 -9.16 5.13
CA LEU A 238 -8.24 -9.35 3.88
C LEU A 238 -9.62 -8.76 4.03
N LEU A 239 -9.78 -7.53 3.57
CA LEU A 239 -11.02 -6.78 3.72
C LEU A 239 -11.93 -6.89 2.50
N ASP A 240 -11.42 -7.36 1.35
CA ASP A 240 -12.15 -7.38 0.08
C ASP A 240 -12.87 -6.02 -0.22
N GLY A 241 -12.27 -4.91 0.23
CA GLY A 241 -12.80 -3.55 0.09
C GLY A 241 -13.75 -3.05 1.19
N ALA A 242 -13.81 -3.72 2.35
CA ALA A 242 -14.78 -3.41 3.41
C ALA A 242 -14.43 -2.27 4.38
N GLY A 243 -13.26 -1.63 4.29
CA GLY A 243 -12.87 -0.57 5.22
C GLY A 243 -12.63 -1.08 6.64
N ASP A 244 -13.11 -0.37 7.65
CA ASP A 244 -12.97 -0.77 9.05
C ASP A 244 -13.55 -2.18 9.31
N PRO A 245 -12.75 -3.13 9.85
CA PRO A 245 -13.20 -4.50 10.09
C PRO A 245 -14.41 -4.63 11.02
N LEU A 246 -14.71 -3.58 11.79
CA LEU A 246 -15.78 -3.57 12.78
C LEU A 246 -17.06 -2.88 12.28
N THR A 247 -17.01 -2.12 11.19
CA THR A 247 -18.14 -1.34 10.69
C THR A 247 -18.39 -1.52 9.18
N PRO A 248 -18.34 -2.75 8.63
CA PRO A 248 -18.42 -2.96 7.19
C PRO A 248 -19.71 -2.39 6.58
N GLY A 249 -19.58 -1.46 5.63
CA GLY A 249 -20.68 -0.84 4.91
C GLY A 249 -21.31 0.38 5.58
N TYR A 250 -20.82 0.80 6.75
CA TYR A 250 -21.32 1.95 7.50
C TYR A 250 -20.17 2.75 8.13
N PRO A 251 -20.19 4.09 8.05
CA PRO A 251 -19.08 4.88 8.56
C PRO A 251 -18.87 4.70 10.06
N ALA A 252 -17.60 4.52 10.47
CA ALA A 252 -17.13 4.36 11.84
C ALA A 252 -17.24 5.65 12.68
N LYS A 253 -18.45 6.21 12.79
CA LYS A 253 -18.76 7.35 13.67
C LYS A 253 -18.82 6.90 15.14
N GLU A 254 -18.79 7.87 16.04
CA GLU A 254 -18.86 7.63 17.49
C GLU A 254 -20.07 6.77 17.90
N TYR A 255 -21.23 7.02 17.27
CA TYR A 255 -22.47 6.27 17.52
C TYR A 255 -22.60 4.95 16.75
N ALA A 256 -21.62 4.60 15.90
CA ALA A 256 -21.70 3.43 15.04
C ALA A 256 -21.70 2.13 15.86
N TYR A 257 -22.57 1.20 15.46
CA TYR A 257 -22.52 -0.17 15.98
C TYR A 257 -21.25 -0.86 15.46
N ARG A 258 -20.51 -1.51 16.36
CA ARG A 258 -19.29 -2.23 16.04
C ARG A 258 -19.47 -3.73 16.23
N LEU A 259 -19.07 -4.50 15.22
CA LEU A 259 -18.96 -5.95 15.33
C LEU A 259 -17.97 -6.32 16.44
N LYS A 260 -18.16 -7.49 17.04
CA LYS A 260 -17.09 -8.07 17.88
C LYS A 260 -15.97 -8.54 16.96
N GLU A 261 -14.70 -8.39 17.37
CA GLU A 261 -13.56 -8.82 16.54
C GLU A 261 -13.65 -10.28 16.06
N ALA A 262 -14.15 -11.18 16.92
CA ALA A 262 -14.33 -12.60 16.57
C ALA A 262 -15.35 -12.83 15.43
N GLN A 263 -16.22 -11.87 15.17
CA GLN A 263 -17.24 -11.91 14.11
C GLN A 263 -16.76 -11.20 12.84
N SER A 264 -15.62 -10.51 12.88
CA SER A 264 -15.06 -9.86 11.69
C SER A 264 -14.50 -10.92 10.73
N ALA A 265 -14.91 -10.84 9.47
CA ALA A 265 -14.45 -11.75 8.40
C ALA A 265 -12.93 -11.68 8.16
N ALA A 266 -12.27 -10.65 8.69
CA ALA A 266 -10.83 -10.43 8.56
C ALA A 266 -9.98 -11.10 9.66
N ASN A 267 -10.59 -11.82 10.62
CA ASN A 267 -9.87 -12.41 11.74
C ASN A 267 -9.21 -13.76 11.39
N LEU A 268 -8.06 -13.72 10.72
CA LEU A 268 -7.20 -14.88 10.54
C LEU A 268 -6.35 -15.08 11.81
N ASN A 269 -6.69 -16.09 12.61
CA ASN A 269 -6.05 -16.35 13.90
C ASN A 269 -4.70 -17.09 13.76
N ILE A 270 -3.75 -16.48 13.05
CA ILE A 270 -2.38 -16.97 12.88
C ILE A 270 -1.39 -15.83 13.15
N PRO A 271 -0.34 -16.04 13.98
CA PRO A 271 0.72 -15.07 14.16
C PRO A 271 1.57 -14.87 12.90
N VAL A 272 1.85 -13.62 12.56
CA VAL A 272 2.57 -13.20 11.36
C VAL A 272 3.62 -12.16 11.74
N HIS A 273 4.83 -12.29 11.21
CA HIS A 273 5.90 -11.32 11.49
C HIS A 273 6.84 -11.12 10.29
N PRO A 274 7.17 -9.87 9.94
CA PRO A 274 8.16 -9.57 8.92
C PRO A 274 9.57 -9.56 9.51
N ILE A 275 10.56 -10.03 8.75
CA ILE A 275 11.98 -9.97 9.11
C ILE A 275 12.83 -9.46 7.94
N GLY A 276 13.98 -8.89 8.27
CA GLY A 276 15.00 -8.52 7.28
C GLY A 276 15.68 -9.75 6.69
N TYR A 277 16.32 -9.58 5.54
CA TYR A 277 16.90 -10.71 4.81
C TYR A 277 18.19 -11.25 5.43
N HIS A 278 18.91 -10.46 6.25
CA HIS A 278 20.03 -10.99 7.06
C HIS A 278 19.56 -12.00 8.11
N ASP A 279 18.39 -11.78 8.70
CA ASP A 279 17.81 -12.71 9.66
C ASP A 279 17.17 -13.90 8.95
N ALA A 280 16.50 -13.67 7.81
CA ALA A 280 16.01 -14.74 6.97
C ALA A 280 17.13 -15.69 6.50
N GLU A 281 18.30 -15.15 6.14
CA GLU A 281 19.47 -15.96 5.79
C GLU A 281 19.89 -16.89 6.94
N LYS A 282 19.92 -16.40 8.18
CA LYS A 282 20.21 -17.25 9.36
C LYS A 282 19.18 -18.35 9.55
N LEU A 283 17.89 -18.05 9.35
CA LEU A 283 16.82 -19.04 9.44
C LEU A 283 16.90 -20.09 8.31
N LEU A 284 17.23 -19.65 7.09
CA LEU A 284 17.22 -20.51 5.89
C LEU A 284 18.52 -21.29 5.69
N LYS A 285 19.64 -20.87 6.30
CA LYS A 285 20.97 -21.47 6.11
C LYS A 285 21.05 -22.94 6.52
N GLU A 286 20.39 -23.29 7.62
CA GLU A 286 20.44 -24.65 8.20
C GLU A 286 19.19 -25.49 7.84
N MET A 287 18.33 -24.98 6.95
CA MET A 287 17.12 -25.67 6.52
C MET A 287 17.44 -27.05 5.97
N GLY A 288 16.78 -28.07 6.52
CA GLY A 288 16.84 -29.44 6.07
C GLY A 288 15.78 -29.74 5.02
N GLY A 289 15.51 -31.03 4.81
CA GLY A 289 14.48 -31.48 3.87
C GLY A 289 14.94 -31.45 2.41
N ALA A 290 13.96 -31.55 1.50
CA ALA A 290 14.21 -31.59 0.06
C ALA A 290 14.73 -30.22 -0.45
N PRO A 291 15.60 -30.21 -1.48
CA PRO A 291 16.00 -28.97 -2.12
C PRO A 291 14.80 -28.27 -2.77
N ALA A 292 14.96 -26.98 -3.08
CA ALA A 292 14.01 -26.22 -3.89
C ALA A 292 13.64 -27.00 -5.17
N PRO A 293 12.35 -27.11 -5.51
CA PRO A 293 11.89 -27.98 -6.59
C PRO A 293 12.33 -27.50 -7.99
N ASP A 294 12.55 -26.19 -8.17
CA ASP A 294 13.20 -25.60 -9.34
C ASP A 294 13.78 -24.22 -9.00
N ASP A 295 14.41 -23.57 -9.99
CA ASP A 295 15.07 -22.27 -9.82
C ASP A 295 14.10 -21.12 -9.52
N SER A 296 12.79 -21.27 -9.80
CA SER A 296 11.80 -20.25 -9.44
C SER A 296 11.53 -20.18 -7.93
N TRP A 297 12.02 -21.14 -7.16
CA TRP A 297 11.98 -21.17 -5.69
C TRP A 297 13.28 -20.68 -5.05
N LYS A 298 14.32 -20.42 -5.84
CA LYS A 298 15.57 -19.85 -5.32
C LYS A 298 15.49 -18.33 -5.35
N GLY A 299 16.00 -17.71 -4.31
CA GLY A 299 16.22 -16.26 -4.26
C GLY A 299 17.70 -15.93 -4.46
N GLN A 300 18.16 -14.84 -3.85
CA GLN A 300 19.54 -14.38 -3.94
C GLN A 300 20.31 -14.38 -2.60
N LEU A 301 19.80 -15.10 -1.59
CA LEU A 301 20.53 -15.34 -0.34
C LEU A 301 21.58 -16.43 -0.51
N SER A 302 22.64 -16.40 0.31
CA SER A 302 23.70 -17.42 0.29
C SER A 302 23.29 -18.67 1.08
N VAL A 303 22.15 -19.26 0.71
CA VAL A 303 21.52 -20.42 1.36
C VAL A 303 21.06 -21.46 0.32
N PRO A 304 20.90 -22.73 0.69
CA PRO A 304 20.51 -23.78 -0.26
C PRO A 304 19.04 -23.71 -0.71
N TYR A 305 18.19 -22.92 -0.03
CA TYR A 305 16.74 -22.89 -0.25
C TYR A 305 16.07 -24.27 -0.13
N ASN A 306 16.51 -25.08 0.82
CA ASN A 306 15.80 -26.31 1.15
C ASN A 306 14.41 -25.98 1.72
N VAL A 307 13.44 -26.84 1.42
CA VAL A 307 12.03 -26.59 1.71
C VAL A 307 11.65 -26.95 3.15
N GLY A 308 12.43 -27.80 3.83
CA GLY A 308 12.06 -28.37 5.13
C GLY A 308 11.21 -29.65 4.98
N PRO A 309 10.51 -30.08 6.04
CA PRO A 309 10.35 -29.40 7.33
C PRO A 309 11.60 -29.50 8.21
N GLY A 310 11.86 -28.43 8.96
CA GLY A 310 12.89 -28.40 10.00
C GLY A 310 14.31 -28.25 9.47
N PHE A 311 15.27 -28.54 10.34
CA PHE A 311 16.69 -28.32 10.10
C PHE A 311 17.43 -29.65 9.94
N THR A 312 18.68 -29.60 9.45
CA THR A 312 19.50 -30.80 9.25
C THR A 312 20.77 -30.79 10.11
N GLY A 313 21.47 -31.93 10.16
CA GLY A 313 22.74 -32.08 10.88
C GLY A 313 22.61 -31.84 12.38
N THR A 314 23.56 -31.06 12.93
CA THR A 314 23.63 -30.70 14.36
C THR A 314 22.42 -29.87 14.83
N SER A 315 21.64 -29.34 13.89
CA SER A 315 20.49 -28.48 14.16
C SER A 315 19.15 -29.20 14.04
N SER A 316 19.14 -30.50 13.71
CA SER A 316 17.93 -31.29 13.41
C SER A 316 16.84 -31.27 14.48
N LYS A 317 17.19 -30.97 15.73
CA LYS A 317 16.26 -30.96 16.87
C LYS A 317 15.88 -29.53 17.30
N ARG A 318 16.39 -28.50 16.59
CA ARG A 318 16.00 -27.11 16.77
C ARG A 318 14.61 -26.85 16.19
N LYS A 319 13.92 -25.86 16.75
CA LYS A 319 12.64 -25.37 16.26
C LYS A 319 12.65 -23.86 16.18
N ILE A 320 11.64 -23.31 15.51
CA ILE A 320 11.35 -21.89 15.53
C ILE A 320 10.27 -21.64 16.57
N ARG A 321 10.43 -20.56 17.34
CA ARG A 321 9.39 -19.96 18.17
C ARG A 321 9.16 -18.52 17.70
N MET A 322 7.91 -18.15 17.49
CA MET A 322 7.55 -16.73 17.26
C MET A 322 7.10 -16.13 18.58
N HIS A 323 7.34 -14.84 18.80
CA HIS A 323 6.84 -14.11 19.95
C HIS A 323 6.09 -12.89 19.44
N ILE A 324 4.77 -12.97 19.35
CA ILE A 324 3.94 -11.90 18.78
C ILE A 324 2.97 -11.39 19.83
N TYR A 325 3.14 -10.13 20.22
CA TYR A 325 2.38 -9.44 21.25
C TYR A 325 1.72 -8.15 20.76
N SER A 326 1.63 -7.96 19.44
CA SER A 326 0.83 -6.89 18.86
C SER A 326 -0.61 -6.92 19.38
N PHE A 327 -1.18 -5.75 19.59
CA PHE A 327 -2.55 -5.58 20.05
C PHE A 327 -3.36 -4.80 19.01
N LYS A 328 -4.68 -4.87 19.15
CA LYS A 328 -5.63 -4.12 18.35
C LYS A 328 -6.33 -3.11 19.25
N GLN A 329 -6.61 -1.93 18.73
CA GLN A 329 -7.23 -0.86 19.49
C GLN A 329 -8.04 0.02 18.56
N VAL A 330 -9.27 0.37 18.95
CA VAL A 330 -10.03 1.41 18.27
C VAL A 330 -9.36 2.75 18.54
N ARG A 331 -8.93 3.43 17.48
CA ARG A 331 -8.32 4.76 17.55
C ARG A 331 -9.01 5.71 16.60
N ARG A 332 -8.93 7.00 16.93
CA ARG A 332 -9.46 8.05 16.09
C ARG A 332 -8.47 8.38 14.98
N ILE A 333 -8.97 8.41 13.76
CA ILE A 333 -8.25 8.82 12.55
C ILE A 333 -8.88 10.09 11.99
N TYR A 334 -8.11 10.87 11.24
CA TYR A 334 -8.53 12.19 10.76
C TYR A 334 -8.20 12.40 9.28
N ASN A 335 -9.25 12.40 8.45
CA ASN A 335 -9.12 12.85 7.06
C ASN A 335 -9.16 14.38 7.00
N VAL A 336 -8.36 15.00 6.13
CA VAL A 336 -8.49 16.42 5.80
C VAL A 336 -9.27 16.56 4.49
N ILE A 337 -10.42 17.22 4.52
CA ILE A 337 -11.27 17.42 3.33
C ILE A 337 -11.33 18.91 3.01
N GLY A 338 -10.75 19.29 1.87
CA GLY A 338 -10.75 20.63 1.32
C GLY A 338 -11.68 20.73 0.11
N ILE A 339 -12.43 21.84 -0.03
CA ILE A 339 -13.38 22.04 -1.13
C ILE A 339 -13.10 23.38 -1.81
N LEU A 340 -12.99 23.33 -3.14
CA LEU A 340 -13.10 24.48 -4.04
C LEU A 340 -14.39 24.36 -4.84
N ARG A 341 -15.41 25.12 -4.46
CA ARG A 341 -16.76 25.06 -5.03
C ARG A 341 -16.75 25.48 -6.51
N GLY A 342 -17.40 24.68 -7.34
CA GLY A 342 -17.59 24.95 -8.77
C GLY A 342 -18.50 26.15 -9.00
N GLU A 343 -18.24 26.91 -10.06
CA GLU A 343 -19.03 28.09 -10.43
C GLU A 343 -20.31 27.72 -11.18
N THR A 344 -20.28 26.72 -12.07
CA THR A 344 -21.43 26.37 -12.93
C THR A 344 -22.15 25.10 -12.47
N GLU A 345 -21.39 24.08 -12.09
CA GLU A 345 -21.89 22.75 -11.70
C GLU A 345 -21.36 22.40 -10.30
N PRO A 346 -21.77 23.14 -9.24
CA PRO A 346 -21.25 22.95 -7.89
C PRO A 346 -21.60 21.58 -7.29
N ASP A 347 -22.57 20.87 -7.87
CA ASP A 347 -23.03 19.53 -7.50
C ASP A 347 -22.35 18.41 -8.31
N ARG A 348 -21.24 18.69 -8.99
CA ARG A 348 -20.38 17.69 -9.63
C ARG A 348 -18.99 17.73 -9.04
N TYR A 349 -18.46 16.57 -8.66
CA TYR A 349 -17.24 16.47 -7.86
C TYR A 349 -16.11 15.82 -8.65
N VAL A 350 -15.00 16.53 -8.79
CA VAL A 350 -13.71 15.94 -9.16
C VAL A 350 -12.90 15.83 -7.89
N ILE A 351 -12.50 14.62 -7.53
CA ILE A 351 -11.82 14.34 -6.27
C ILE A 351 -10.34 14.07 -6.56
N LEU A 352 -9.44 14.78 -5.90
CA LEU A 352 -8.01 14.49 -5.86
C LEU A 352 -7.65 14.08 -4.43
N GLY A 353 -7.31 12.81 -4.24
CA GLY A 353 -7.06 12.24 -2.91
C GLY A 353 -5.73 11.47 -2.85
N GLY A 354 -5.04 11.57 -1.73
CA GLY A 354 -3.85 10.79 -1.40
C GLY A 354 -3.79 10.57 0.11
N HIS A 355 -3.23 9.45 0.55
CA HIS A 355 -3.07 9.23 1.99
C HIS A 355 -1.87 9.98 2.55
N ARG A 356 -1.84 10.08 3.88
CA ARG A 356 -0.86 10.84 4.64
C ARG A 356 -0.20 9.99 5.71
N ASP A 357 -0.91 9.04 6.30
CA ASP A 357 -0.30 8.12 7.24
C ASP A 357 0.78 7.29 6.55
N SER A 358 1.85 6.96 7.27
CA SER A 358 2.86 6.02 6.78
C SER A 358 3.35 5.12 7.88
N TRP A 359 4.02 4.02 7.52
CA TRP A 359 4.62 3.13 8.50
C TRP A 359 5.71 3.79 9.37
N VAL A 360 6.51 4.69 8.79
CA VAL A 360 7.59 5.41 9.48
C VAL A 360 7.59 6.86 8.99
N PHE A 361 8.59 7.27 8.18
CA PHE A 361 8.72 8.64 7.66
C PHE A 361 8.02 8.89 6.33
N GLY A 362 7.60 7.81 5.67
CA GLY A 362 6.90 7.85 4.39
C GLY A 362 7.58 8.60 3.24
N GLY A 363 8.92 8.58 3.16
CA GLY A 363 9.69 9.39 2.21
C GLY A 363 9.25 9.25 0.73
N ILE A 364 8.77 8.07 0.34
CA ILE A 364 8.06 7.86 -0.93
C ILE A 364 6.57 7.68 -0.64
N ASP A 365 6.26 6.59 0.05
CA ASP A 365 4.91 6.15 0.39
C ASP A 365 4.47 6.71 1.75
N PRO A 366 3.58 7.72 1.82
CA PRO A 366 2.92 8.43 0.71
C PRO A 366 3.43 9.85 0.47
N GLN A 367 4.45 10.33 1.20
CA GLN A 367 4.74 11.77 1.24
C GLN A 367 5.16 12.36 -0.10
N SER A 368 5.70 11.54 -1.00
CA SER A 368 5.94 11.96 -2.38
C SER A 368 4.65 12.35 -3.11
N GLY A 369 3.54 11.68 -2.83
CA GLY A 369 2.19 11.99 -3.31
C GLY A 369 1.54 13.13 -2.56
N ALA A 370 1.58 13.08 -1.23
CA ALA A 370 1.01 14.12 -0.39
C ALA A 370 1.59 15.51 -0.71
N ALA A 371 2.89 15.60 -0.99
CA ALA A 371 3.54 16.82 -1.46
C ALA A 371 2.98 17.32 -2.81
N VAL A 372 2.72 16.41 -3.75
CA VAL A 372 2.07 16.75 -5.04
C VAL A 372 0.68 17.31 -4.79
N VAL A 373 -0.14 16.64 -3.97
CA VAL A 373 -1.49 17.12 -3.63
C VAL A 373 -1.41 18.52 -2.99
N HIS A 374 -0.51 18.70 -2.04
CA HIS A 374 -0.34 19.96 -1.32
C HIS A 374 0.00 21.12 -2.27
N GLU A 375 0.91 20.88 -3.22
CA GLU A 375 1.30 21.87 -4.21
C GLU A 375 0.17 22.16 -5.21
N VAL A 376 -0.57 21.14 -5.64
CA VAL A 376 -1.76 21.34 -6.49
C VAL A 376 -2.80 22.20 -5.79
N VAL A 377 -3.08 21.96 -4.50
CA VAL A 377 -4.01 22.79 -3.71
C VAL A 377 -3.52 24.24 -3.65
N ARG A 378 -2.23 24.46 -3.40
CA ARG A 378 -1.63 25.81 -3.35
C ARG A 378 -1.80 26.54 -4.69
N ILE A 379 -1.57 25.87 -5.81
CA ILE A 379 -1.74 26.43 -7.16
C ILE A 379 -3.21 26.77 -7.42
N PHE A 380 -4.14 25.87 -7.10
CA PHE A 380 -5.59 26.13 -7.25
C PHE A 380 -6.04 27.30 -6.37
N GLY A 381 -5.50 27.41 -5.16
CA GLY A 381 -5.71 28.55 -4.27
C GLY A 381 -5.24 29.88 -4.88
N LYS A 382 -4.03 29.89 -5.47
CA LYS A 382 -3.51 31.07 -6.18
C LYS A 382 -4.39 31.47 -7.36
N LEU A 383 -4.81 30.51 -8.19
CA LEU A 383 -5.71 30.77 -9.31
C LEU A 383 -7.06 31.35 -8.83
N LYS A 384 -7.58 30.87 -7.70
CA LYS A 384 -8.78 31.43 -7.07
C LYS A 384 -8.60 32.90 -6.68
N GLN A 385 -7.47 33.25 -6.10
CA GLN A 385 -7.15 34.63 -5.73
C GLN A 385 -7.03 35.55 -6.97
N GLU A 386 -6.62 35.00 -8.11
CA GLU A 386 -6.60 35.68 -9.41
C GLU A 386 -7.98 35.76 -10.10
N GLY A 387 -9.04 35.28 -9.44
CA GLY A 387 -10.43 35.36 -9.92
C GLY A 387 -10.89 34.14 -10.75
N TRP A 388 -10.08 33.10 -10.88
CA TRP A 388 -10.48 31.87 -11.55
C TRP A 388 -11.30 30.95 -10.63
N ARG A 389 -12.33 30.30 -11.16
CA ARG A 389 -13.01 29.20 -10.48
C ARG A 389 -13.19 28.00 -11.43
N PRO A 390 -13.15 26.76 -10.91
CA PRO A 390 -13.44 25.60 -11.72
C PRO A 390 -14.94 25.57 -12.08
N ARG A 391 -15.27 25.00 -13.25
CA ARG A 391 -16.67 24.76 -13.62
C ARG A 391 -17.39 23.88 -12.59
N ARG A 392 -16.72 22.81 -12.14
CA ARG A 392 -17.20 21.80 -11.18
C ARG A 392 -16.50 21.96 -9.85
N THR A 393 -17.12 21.43 -8.79
CA THR A 393 -16.48 21.41 -7.48
C THR A 393 -15.29 20.46 -7.48
N VAL A 394 -14.16 20.93 -6.95
CA VAL A 394 -12.97 20.11 -6.72
C VAL A 394 -12.88 19.82 -5.24
N ILE A 395 -12.78 18.53 -4.89
CA ILE A 395 -12.58 18.05 -3.53
C ILE A 395 -11.15 17.54 -3.42
N PHE A 396 -10.40 18.09 -2.48
CA PHE A 396 -9.07 17.62 -2.12
C PHE A 396 -9.18 16.81 -0.84
N ALA A 397 -8.54 15.66 -0.81
CA ALA A 397 -8.56 14.78 0.35
C ALA A 397 -7.16 14.32 0.75
N SER A 398 -6.86 14.46 2.04
CA SER A 398 -5.73 13.82 2.69
C SER A 398 -6.27 12.70 3.58
N TRP A 399 -6.14 11.46 3.12
CA TRP A 399 -6.66 10.28 3.80
C TRP A 399 -5.75 9.83 4.94
N ASP A 400 -6.35 9.22 5.96
CA ASP A 400 -5.67 8.61 7.10
C ASP A 400 -5.95 7.10 7.16
N ALA A 401 -5.11 6.36 7.86
CA ALA A 401 -5.16 4.90 8.02
C ALA A 401 -5.32 4.12 6.69
N GLU A 402 -4.68 4.58 5.61
CA GLU A 402 -4.56 3.82 4.37
C GLU A 402 -3.75 2.54 4.61
N GLU A 403 -2.64 2.67 5.34
CA GLU A 403 -1.66 1.59 5.54
C GLU A 403 -2.25 0.42 6.35
N PHE A 404 -3.34 0.70 7.05
CA PHE A 404 -4.11 -0.26 7.84
C PHE A 404 -5.23 -0.94 7.05
N GLY A 405 -5.48 -0.54 5.80
CA GLY A 405 -6.46 -1.17 4.92
C GLY A 405 -7.45 -0.19 4.30
N LEU A 406 -6.97 0.95 3.81
CA LEU A 406 -7.78 1.99 3.16
C LEU A 406 -8.88 2.57 4.07
N MET A 407 -8.64 2.63 5.38
CA MET A 407 -9.69 2.93 6.36
C MET A 407 -10.29 4.32 6.12
N GLY A 408 -9.50 5.39 6.20
CA GLY A 408 -10.03 6.74 6.12
C GLY A 408 -10.76 7.04 4.81
N SER A 409 -10.23 6.60 3.67
CA SER A 409 -10.90 6.81 2.37
C SER A 409 -12.19 6.01 2.25
N THR A 410 -12.21 4.76 2.76
CA THR A 410 -13.39 3.89 2.74
C THR A 410 -14.49 4.43 3.65
N GLU A 411 -14.17 4.76 4.90
CA GLU A 411 -15.14 5.30 5.87
C GLU A 411 -15.79 6.60 5.35
N TRP A 412 -15.00 7.46 4.70
CA TRP A 412 -15.50 8.68 4.09
C TRP A 412 -16.40 8.40 2.88
N ALA A 413 -16.05 7.39 2.07
CA ALA A 413 -16.88 6.97 0.96
C ALA A 413 -18.20 6.35 1.45
N GLU A 414 -18.20 5.60 2.54
CA GLU A 414 -19.41 5.03 3.15
C GLU A 414 -20.33 6.12 3.73
N GLU A 415 -19.78 7.11 4.44
CA GLU A 415 -20.54 8.26 4.94
C GLU A 415 -21.19 9.05 3.80
N ASN A 416 -20.48 9.20 2.68
CA ASN A 416 -20.88 10.05 1.57
C ASN A 416 -21.42 9.27 0.36
N VAL A 417 -21.72 7.98 0.51
CA VAL A 417 -21.99 7.07 -0.62
C VAL A 417 -23.10 7.59 -1.54
N LYS A 418 -24.18 8.14 -0.97
CA LYS A 418 -25.33 8.63 -1.73
C LYS A 418 -25.00 9.85 -2.58
N ILE A 419 -24.18 10.76 -2.06
CA ILE A 419 -23.78 11.93 -2.84
C ILE A 419 -22.69 11.57 -3.85
N LEU A 420 -21.74 10.70 -3.49
CA LEU A 420 -20.66 10.30 -4.39
C LEU A 420 -21.17 9.51 -5.59
N GLN A 421 -22.09 8.56 -5.39
CA GLN A 421 -22.67 7.77 -6.47
C GLN A 421 -23.36 8.62 -7.55
N GLU A 422 -23.98 9.73 -7.15
CA GLU A 422 -24.76 10.59 -8.07
C GLU A 422 -23.97 11.78 -8.62
N ARG A 423 -22.91 12.20 -7.92
CA ARG A 423 -22.24 13.50 -8.18
C ARG A 423 -20.76 13.39 -8.46
N ALA A 424 -20.09 12.31 -8.07
CA ALA A 424 -18.68 12.13 -8.36
C ALA A 424 -18.49 11.90 -9.86
N VAL A 425 -17.66 12.73 -10.48
CA VAL A 425 -17.29 12.63 -11.89
C VAL A 425 -16.06 11.74 -12.05
N ALA A 426 -15.07 11.94 -11.18
CA ALA A 426 -13.83 11.16 -11.18
C ALA A 426 -13.14 11.25 -9.81
N TYR A 427 -12.42 10.18 -9.48
CA TYR A 427 -11.43 10.14 -8.40
C TYR A 427 -10.04 10.00 -9.02
N ILE A 428 -9.14 10.89 -8.65
CA ILE A 428 -7.73 10.89 -9.06
C ILE A 428 -6.92 10.60 -7.81
N ASN A 429 -6.22 9.46 -7.80
CA ASN A 429 -5.38 9.07 -6.69
C ASN A 429 -3.99 9.70 -6.81
N ALA A 430 -3.45 10.17 -5.69
CA ALA A 430 -2.12 10.76 -5.54
C ALA A 430 -1.45 10.25 -4.26
N ASP A 431 -1.25 8.94 -4.26
CA ASP A 431 -0.32 8.23 -3.39
C ASP A 431 1.13 8.42 -3.96
N SER A 432 2.02 7.46 -3.83
CA SER A 432 3.41 7.52 -4.27
C SER A 432 3.56 8.08 -5.69
N SER A 433 4.28 9.20 -5.80
CA SER A 433 4.49 9.90 -7.08
C SER A 433 5.76 9.46 -7.81
N ILE A 434 6.63 8.68 -7.15
CA ILE A 434 7.91 8.21 -7.69
C ILE A 434 8.29 6.81 -7.21
N GLU A 435 8.12 5.80 -8.07
CA GLU A 435 8.61 4.43 -7.83
C GLU A 435 9.82 4.07 -8.71
N GLY A 436 10.11 4.88 -9.72
CA GLY A 436 11.17 4.64 -10.69
C GLY A 436 11.27 5.73 -11.75
N LYS A 437 12.34 5.73 -12.55
CA LYS A 437 12.62 6.79 -13.53
C LYS A 437 12.30 6.40 -14.98
N THR A 438 11.91 5.16 -15.22
CA THR A 438 11.91 4.56 -16.57
C THR A 438 10.56 4.63 -17.28
N HIS A 439 9.46 4.44 -16.56
CA HIS A 439 8.12 4.44 -17.12
C HIS A 439 7.16 5.15 -16.19
N LEU A 440 6.13 5.78 -16.77
CA LEU A 440 4.97 6.20 -16.00
C LEU A 440 4.21 4.94 -15.58
N SER A 441 4.27 4.59 -14.30
CA SER A 441 3.47 3.51 -13.74
C SER A 441 2.07 4.05 -13.41
N PHE A 442 1.05 3.47 -14.04
CA PHE A 442 -0.31 3.58 -13.53
C PHE A 442 -0.50 2.41 -12.56
N LEU A 443 -0.37 2.68 -11.26
CA LEU A 443 -0.77 1.72 -10.24
C LEU A 443 -2.27 1.47 -10.38
N LYS A 444 -2.64 0.28 -10.86
CA LYS A 444 -4.03 -0.16 -10.92
C LYS A 444 -4.51 -0.53 -9.51
N TRP A 445 -4.87 0.48 -8.73
CA TRP A 445 -5.71 0.30 -7.54
C TRP A 445 -7.10 0.86 -7.84
N ALA A 446 -7.84 0.15 -8.68
CA ALA A 446 -9.28 0.36 -8.80
C ALA A 446 -9.98 -0.66 -7.90
N HIS A 447 -10.18 -0.31 -6.64
CA HIS A 447 -11.15 -0.96 -5.76
C HIS A 447 -12.05 0.12 -5.16
N PHE A 448 -12.98 0.62 -5.97
CA PHE A 448 -14.22 1.36 -5.64
C PHE A 448 -14.81 1.69 -7.02
N ILE A 449 -15.99 1.24 -7.46
CA ILE A 449 -17.34 1.13 -6.89
C ILE A 449 -17.89 -0.23 -7.35
N THR A 450 -18.32 -1.16 -6.46
CA THR A 450 -19.28 -2.24 -6.80
C THR A 450 -19.63 -3.24 -5.68
N SER A 451 -19.25 -3.04 -4.42
CA SER A 451 -19.62 -3.95 -3.30
C SER A 451 -21.11 -3.88 -2.86
N GLY A 452 -22.04 -3.66 -3.80
CA GLY A 452 -23.48 -3.63 -3.54
C GLY A 452 -24.37 -4.34 -4.56
N ILE A 453 -23.84 -5.03 -5.57
CA ILE A 453 -24.66 -5.65 -6.63
C ILE A 453 -24.67 -7.18 -6.48
N SER A 454 -25.76 -7.72 -5.95
CA SER A 454 -26.08 -9.15 -6.01
C SER A 454 -26.64 -9.52 -7.38
N GLY A 455 -26.11 -10.60 -7.99
CA GLY A 455 -26.80 -11.48 -8.95
C GLY A 455 -27.35 -10.88 -10.26
N SER A 456 -26.87 -11.40 -11.38
CA SER A 456 -27.26 -11.18 -12.81
C SER A 456 -26.55 -10.06 -13.60
N ASP A 457 -26.00 -9.02 -12.98
CA ASP A 457 -25.27 -7.94 -13.69
C ASP A 457 -23.78 -8.22 -13.97
N LYS A 458 -23.29 -9.43 -13.64
CA LYS A 458 -21.89 -9.82 -13.91
C LYS A 458 -21.55 -9.93 -15.40
N MET A 459 -22.53 -10.00 -16.31
CA MET A 459 -22.27 -10.08 -17.76
C MET A 459 -21.85 -8.75 -18.39
N GLY A 460 -22.22 -7.59 -17.81
CA GLY A 460 -21.81 -6.29 -18.35
C GLY A 460 -20.33 -5.96 -18.11
N LEU A 461 -19.77 -6.44 -17.01
CA LEU A 461 -18.39 -6.16 -16.56
C LEU A 461 -17.31 -6.97 -17.28
N PHE A 462 -17.64 -8.16 -17.81
CA PHE A 462 -16.73 -8.91 -18.67
C PHE A 462 -16.43 -8.19 -20.01
N SER A 463 -17.29 -7.26 -20.44
CA SER A 463 -17.11 -6.52 -21.69
C SER A 463 -16.06 -5.41 -21.61
N LEU A 464 -15.93 -4.74 -20.46
CA LEU A 464 -14.97 -3.66 -20.23
C LEU A 464 -13.52 -4.17 -20.13
N GLN A 465 -13.32 -5.32 -19.49
CA GLN A 465 -12.00 -5.94 -19.37
C GLN A 465 -11.48 -6.42 -20.74
N ARG A 466 -12.36 -6.94 -21.62
CA ARG A 466 -12.01 -7.26 -23.02
C ARG A 466 -11.75 -6.04 -23.88
N LEU A 467 -12.49 -4.94 -23.67
CA LEU A 467 -12.29 -3.69 -24.41
C LEU A 467 -10.89 -3.12 -24.18
N PHE A 468 -10.43 -3.06 -22.93
CA PHE A 468 -9.09 -2.58 -22.59
C PHE A 468 -7.95 -3.52 -23.03
N SER A 469 -8.15 -4.85 -23.00
CA SER A 469 -7.17 -5.79 -23.56
C SER A 469 -7.09 -5.70 -25.09
N SER A 470 -8.21 -5.49 -25.78
CA SER A 470 -8.22 -5.33 -27.25
C SER A 470 -7.60 -4.02 -27.73
N LEU A 471 -7.71 -2.95 -26.92
CA LEU A 471 -7.09 -1.65 -27.19
C LEU A 471 -5.56 -1.69 -27.01
N TRP A 472 -5.05 -2.52 -26.08
CA TRP A 472 -3.61 -2.73 -25.88
C TRP A 472 -2.95 -3.53 -27.02
N GLU A 473 -3.63 -4.53 -27.58
CA GLU A 473 -3.13 -5.29 -28.74
C GLU A 473 -3.13 -4.45 -30.03
N ALA A 474 -4.11 -3.55 -30.19
CA ALA A 474 -4.20 -2.65 -31.33
C ALA A 474 -3.06 -1.60 -31.38
N GLU A 475 -2.53 -1.19 -30.22
CA GLU A 475 -1.43 -0.22 -30.12
C GLU A 475 -0.04 -0.80 -30.46
N LYS A 476 0.11 -2.13 -30.48
CA LYS A 476 1.37 -2.80 -30.85
C LYS A 476 1.45 -3.31 -32.28
N GLY A 477 0.42 -3.12 -33.10
CA GLY A 477 0.41 -3.61 -34.48
C GLY A 477 0.57 -5.14 -34.61
N LEU A 478 0.30 -5.88 -33.53
CA LEU A 478 0.23 -7.34 -33.59
C LEU A 478 -1.19 -7.71 -34.02
N LYS A 479 -1.29 -8.38 -35.17
CA LYS A 479 -2.58 -8.89 -35.65
C LYS A 479 -3.13 -9.89 -34.62
N PRO A 480 -4.42 -9.82 -34.26
CA PRO A 480 -5.05 -10.86 -33.47
C PRO A 480 -4.95 -12.17 -34.25
N ALA A 481 -4.48 -13.23 -33.60
CA ALA A 481 -4.63 -14.58 -34.14
C ALA A 481 -6.12 -14.89 -34.27
N GLU A 482 -6.56 -15.20 -35.49
CA GLU A 482 -7.91 -15.70 -35.75
C GLU A 482 -8.12 -17.01 -34.99
N ASN A 483 -9.18 -17.06 -34.20
CA ASN A 483 -9.74 -18.30 -33.68
C ASN A 483 -10.15 -19.19 -34.86
N GLN A 484 -9.66 -20.44 -34.88
CA GLN A 484 -10.41 -21.52 -35.51
C GLN A 484 -10.94 -22.44 -34.42
N LEU A 485 -12.27 -22.36 -34.27
CA LEU A 485 -13.27 -23.31 -33.78
C LEU A 485 -13.03 -24.03 -32.44
#